data_AF-A0A7V7VIU7-F1
#
_entry.id   AF-A0A7V7VIU7-F1
#
_cell.length_a   1.000
_cell.length_b   1.000
_cell.length_c   1.000
_cell.angle_alpha   90.00
_cell.angle_beta   90.00
_cell.angle_gamma   90.00
#
_symmetry.space_group_name_H-M   'P 1'
#
loop_
_entity.id
_entity.type
_entity.pdbx_description
1 polymer ?
#
loop_
_entity_poly.entity_id
_entity_poly.type
_entity_poly.pdbx_seq_one_letter_code
_entity_poly.pdbx_strand_id
1 'polypeptide(L)'
;MLHSLLQPVSWQRMDDAVAKVRRRLLHASASLHAAGVPYAVVGDNAVAAWVSRVDEAAVRNTRDVDILLRREDFSRAIVAMTAAGYTHRKISSLGGGAMDVFLEGPEAKVRDAVHVLFAGEMVKPDAAAVNASVDEAVDAGDAGDFRLISLPALVRMKLAAWRDKDRMHLRDLAGVGLLDSALATGLPPLLAARLEFLLANPED
;
A
#
# COMPACT_ATOMS: atom_id res chain seq x y z
N MET A 1 -12.41 -10.64 -32.73
CA MET A 1 -12.37 -11.90 -31.96
C MET A 1 -12.05 -11.60 -30.49
N LEU A 2 -13.04 -11.16 -29.70
CA LEU A 2 -12.84 -10.89 -28.25
C LEU A 2 -13.16 -12.10 -27.36
N HIS A 3 -13.93 -13.08 -27.89
CA HIS A 3 -14.45 -14.20 -27.12
C HIS A 3 -13.44 -15.32 -26.82
N SER A 4 -12.25 -15.35 -27.43
CA SER A 4 -11.30 -16.48 -27.25
C SER A 4 -10.32 -16.31 -26.08
N LEU A 5 -10.28 -15.15 -25.42
CA LEU A 5 -9.43 -14.90 -24.24
C LEU A 5 -10.17 -15.14 -22.91
N LEU A 6 -11.50 -15.11 -22.94
CA LEU A 6 -12.32 -15.24 -21.75
C LEU A 6 -12.37 -16.71 -21.33
N GLN A 7 -12.01 -16.96 -20.08
CA GLN A 7 -12.31 -18.21 -19.39
C GLN A 7 -13.68 -18.08 -18.73
N PRO A 8 -14.37 -19.19 -18.41
CA PRO A 8 -15.62 -19.14 -17.65
C PRO A 8 -15.47 -18.33 -16.36
N VAL A 9 -16.55 -17.62 -15.98
CA VAL A 9 -16.62 -16.95 -14.68
C VAL A 9 -16.40 -17.98 -13.58
N SER A 10 -15.55 -17.65 -12.61
CA SER A 10 -15.17 -18.57 -11.55
C SER A 10 -15.05 -17.82 -10.23
N TRP A 11 -15.95 -18.12 -9.30
CA TRP A 11 -15.89 -17.64 -7.91
C TRP A 11 -14.55 -18.00 -7.26
N GLN A 12 -14.11 -19.25 -7.44
CA GLN A 12 -12.80 -19.71 -6.95
C GLN A 12 -11.65 -18.80 -7.41
N ARG A 13 -11.62 -18.39 -8.69
CA ARG A 13 -10.55 -17.52 -9.19
C ARG A 13 -10.62 -16.11 -8.62
N MET A 14 -11.82 -15.62 -8.30
CA MET A 14 -12.00 -14.32 -7.66
C MET A 14 -11.55 -14.37 -6.19
N ASP A 15 -11.93 -15.43 -5.46
CA ASP A 15 -11.51 -15.64 -4.07
C ASP A 15 -10.00 -15.88 -3.96
N ASP A 16 -9.44 -16.71 -4.86
CA ASP A 16 -8.01 -16.98 -4.94
C ASP A 16 -7.19 -15.71 -5.14
N ALA A 17 -7.72 -14.72 -5.89
CA ALA A 17 -7.02 -13.47 -6.13
C ALA A 17 -6.82 -12.70 -4.82
N VAL A 18 -7.85 -12.62 -3.98
CA VAL A 18 -7.80 -11.98 -2.66
C VAL A 18 -6.91 -12.79 -1.70
N ALA A 19 -7.10 -14.11 -1.66
CA ALA A 19 -6.35 -15.00 -0.78
C ALA A 19 -4.83 -14.97 -1.06
N LYS A 20 -4.42 -14.85 -2.34
CA LYS A 20 -3.01 -14.72 -2.73
C LYS A 20 -2.38 -13.44 -2.21
N VAL A 21 -3.10 -12.31 -2.26
CA VAL A 21 -2.60 -11.02 -1.74
C VAL A 21 -2.46 -11.07 -0.22
N ARG A 22 -3.47 -11.60 0.48
CA ARG A 22 -3.41 -11.83 1.93
C ARG A 22 -2.20 -12.68 2.31
N ARG A 23 -2.00 -13.82 1.65
CA ARG A 23 -0.87 -14.72 1.93
C ARG A 23 0.47 -14.01 1.74
N ARG A 24 0.63 -13.28 0.64
CA ARG A 24 1.86 -12.55 0.33
C ARG A 24 2.16 -11.46 1.36
N LEU A 25 1.14 -10.69 1.75
CA LEU A 25 1.26 -9.65 2.76
C LEU A 25 1.71 -10.24 4.09
N LEU A 26 1.04 -11.29 4.58
CA LEU A 26 1.36 -11.93 5.86
C LEU A 26 2.75 -12.59 5.83
N HIS A 27 3.10 -13.27 4.74
CA HIS A 27 4.39 -13.93 4.62
C HIS A 27 5.56 -12.93 4.60
N ALA A 28 5.45 -11.85 3.82
CA ALA A 28 6.45 -10.78 3.78
C ALA A 28 6.57 -10.08 5.16
N SER A 29 5.43 -9.76 5.77
CA SER A 29 5.36 -9.09 7.07
C SER A 29 5.99 -9.93 8.19
N ALA A 30 5.66 -11.22 8.25
CA ALA A 30 6.24 -12.15 9.20
C ALA A 30 7.76 -12.31 9.01
N SER A 31 8.22 -12.35 7.75
CA SER A 31 9.65 -12.47 7.43
C SER A 31 10.46 -11.26 7.89
N LEU A 32 9.96 -10.05 7.65
CA LEU A 32 10.59 -8.81 8.11
C LEU A 32 10.55 -8.69 9.63
N HIS A 33 9.41 -9.03 10.25
CA HIS A 33 9.25 -9.02 11.69
C HIS A 33 10.21 -9.98 12.40
N ALA A 34 10.29 -11.24 11.95
CA ALA A 34 11.18 -12.26 12.51
C ALA A 34 12.67 -11.87 12.40
N ALA A 35 13.04 -11.10 11.37
CA ALA A 35 14.39 -10.57 11.18
C ALA A 35 14.66 -9.25 11.94
N GLY A 36 13.68 -8.75 12.70
CA GLY A 36 13.76 -7.48 13.42
C GLY A 36 13.97 -6.28 12.50
N VAL A 37 13.46 -6.34 11.25
CA VAL A 37 13.54 -5.26 10.27
C VAL A 37 12.31 -4.37 10.46
N PRO A 38 12.46 -3.09 10.83
CA PRO A 38 11.32 -2.17 10.92
C PRO A 38 10.67 -1.98 9.54
N TYR A 39 9.35 -2.12 9.49
CA TYR A 39 8.54 -1.92 8.28
C TYR A 39 7.14 -1.43 8.61
N ALA A 40 6.42 -0.98 7.60
CA ALA A 40 4.97 -0.77 7.68
C ALA A 40 4.30 -1.22 6.37
N VAL A 41 3.14 -1.87 6.46
CA VAL A 41 2.23 -2.04 5.32
C VAL A 41 1.62 -0.68 4.99
N VAL A 42 1.69 -0.30 3.71
CA VAL A 42 1.20 0.97 3.17
C VAL A 42 0.32 0.71 1.95
N GLY A 43 0.03 1.77 1.19
CA GLY A 43 -0.63 1.65 -0.10
C GLY A 43 -2.08 1.19 0.03
N ASP A 44 -2.51 0.37 -0.91
CA ASP A 44 -3.93 0.04 -1.08
C ASP A 44 -4.39 -0.99 -0.03
N ASN A 45 -3.51 -1.91 0.38
CA ASN A 45 -3.79 -2.83 1.50
C ASN A 45 -3.97 -2.08 2.83
N ALA A 46 -3.21 -1.00 3.04
CA ALA A 46 -3.37 -0.20 4.25
C ALA A 46 -4.72 0.51 4.30
N VAL A 47 -5.22 1.01 3.17
CA VAL A 47 -6.56 1.60 3.07
C VAL A 47 -7.62 0.54 3.38
N ALA A 48 -7.53 -0.63 2.74
CA ALA A 48 -8.44 -1.75 2.97
C ALA A 48 -8.49 -2.15 4.45
N ALA A 49 -7.32 -2.24 5.10
CA ALA A 49 -7.21 -2.59 6.52
C ALA A 49 -7.77 -1.53 7.47
N TRP A 50 -7.74 -0.24 7.11
CA TRP A 50 -8.38 0.82 7.91
C TRP A 50 -9.89 0.84 7.70
N VAL A 51 -10.36 0.76 6.45
CA VAL A 51 -11.79 0.72 6.11
C VAL A 51 -12.47 -0.50 6.74
N SER A 52 -11.85 -1.68 6.69
CA SER A 52 -12.42 -2.92 7.23
C SER A 52 -12.65 -2.90 8.74
N ARG A 53 -12.06 -1.96 9.47
CA ARG A 53 -12.29 -1.78 10.92
C ARG A 53 -13.59 -1.03 11.22
N VAL A 54 -14.17 -0.38 10.22
CA VAL A 54 -15.39 0.42 10.35
C VAL A 54 -16.52 -0.21 9.56
N ASP A 55 -16.28 -0.55 8.28
CA ASP A 55 -17.28 -1.11 7.38
C ASP A 55 -16.66 -2.14 6.43
N GLU A 56 -17.01 -3.41 6.63
CA GLU A 56 -16.56 -4.52 5.78
C GLU A 56 -17.08 -4.39 4.33
N ALA A 57 -18.29 -3.86 4.13
CA ALA A 57 -18.91 -3.75 2.82
C ALA A 57 -18.26 -2.67 1.93
N ALA A 58 -17.54 -1.73 2.54
CA ALA A 58 -16.80 -0.68 1.84
C ALA A 58 -15.38 -1.11 1.40
N VAL A 59 -14.93 -2.31 1.76
CA VAL A 59 -13.57 -2.76 1.48
C VAL A 59 -13.36 -3.03 -0.01
N ARG A 60 -12.28 -2.45 -0.56
CA ARG A 60 -11.79 -2.75 -1.91
C ARG A 60 -10.58 -3.68 -1.87
N ASN A 61 -10.58 -4.67 -2.76
CA ASN A 61 -9.45 -5.56 -2.95
C ASN A 61 -8.38 -4.93 -3.85
N THR A 62 -7.12 -5.20 -3.52
CA THR A 62 -5.96 -4.82 -4.33
C THR A 62 -5.20 -6.06 -4.82
N ARG A 63 -4.20 -5.88 -5.69
CA ARG A 63 -3.41 -6.96 -6.32
C ARG A 63 -1.96 -7.01 -5.81
N ASP A 64 -1.42 -5.84 -5.54
CA ASP A 64 -0.07 -5.57 -5.10
C ASP A 64 -0.01 -5.41 -3.57
N VAL A 65 1.17 -5.64 -3.00
CA VAL A 65 1.47 -5.37 -1.58
C VAL A 65 2.53 -4.29 -1.54
N ASP A 66 2.24 -3.18 -0.87
CA ASP A 66 3.22 -2.10 -0.69
C ASP A 66 3.73 -2.11 0.76
N ILE A 67 5.04 -2.07 0.94
CA ILE A 67 5.70 -1.92 2.24
C ILE A 67 6.57 -0.67 2.25
N LEU A 68 6.68 -0.06 3.43
CA LEU A 68 7.56 1.06 3.72
C LEU A 68 8.75 0.57 4.53
N LEU A 69 9.96 0.92 4.11
CA LEU A 69 11.22 0.59 4.76
C LEU A 69 12.09 1.83 4.93
N ARG A 70 12.97 1.81 5.92
CA ARG A 70 14.10 2.75 5.96
C ARG A 70 15.17 2.32 4.95
N ARG A 71 15.87 3.29 4.35
CA ARG A 71 16.91 3.01 3.34
C ARG A 71 18.04 2.17 3.92
N GLU A 72 18.45 2.48 5.14
CA GLU A 72 19.50 1.80 5.89
C GLU A 72 19.15 0.35 6.25
N ASP A 73 17.86 0.04 6.40
CA ASP A 73 17.38 -1.31 6.71
C ASP A 73 17.20 -2.17 5.45
N PHE A 74 17.32 -1.59 4.25
CA PHE A 74 16.99 -2.27 3.00
C PHE A 74 17.84 -3.50 2.74
N SER A 75 19.16 -3.44 3.00
CA SER A 75 20.04 -4.61 2.84
C SER A 75 19.64 -5.76 3.77
N ARG A 76 19.20 -5.46 5.00
CA ARG A 76 18.68 -6.47 5.93
C ARG A 76 17.35 -7.04 5.46
N ALA A 77 16.47 -6.19 4.91
CA ALA A 77 15.22 -6.62 4.31
C ALA A 77 15.46 -7.57 3.13
N ILE A 78 16.44 -7.29 2.26
CA ILE A 78 16.81 -8.20 1.16
C ILE A 78 17.21 -9.57 1.69
N VAL A 79 18.08 -9.63 2.71
CA VAL A 79 18.49 -10.89 3.31
C VAL A 79 17.30 -11.65 3.89
N ALA A 80 16.45 -10.99 4.68
CA ALA A 80 15.29 -11.60 5.31
C ALA A 80 14.29 -12.15 4.28
N MET A 81 13.94 -11.34 3.29
CA MET A 81 13.01 -11.71 2.23
C MET A 81 13.60 -12.82 1.35
N THR A 82 14.90 -12.83 1.09
CA THR A 82 15.56 -13.90 0.34
C THR A 82 15.52 -15.23 1.07
N ALA A 83 15.76 -15.23 2.39
CA ALA A 83 15.63 -16.42 3.23
C ALA A 83 14.19 -16.97 3.25
N ALA A 84 13.20 -16.09 3.06
CA ALA A 84 11.79 -16.44 2.91
C ALA A 84 11.40 -16.85 1.47
N GLY A 85 12.35 -16.99 0.55
CA GLY A 85 12.10 -17.43 -0.83
C GLY A 85 11.70 -16.33 -1.81
N TYR A 86 11.83 -15.05 -1.43
CA TYR A 86 11.66 -13.96 -2.37
C TYR A 86 12.94 -13.68 -3.15
N THR A 87 12.80 -13.12 -4.36
CA THR A 87 13.90 -12.57 -5.14
C THR A 87 13.73 -11.06 -5.26
N HIS A 88 14.73 -10.29 -4.84
CA HIS A 88 14.78 -8.85 -5.07
C HIS A 88 15.05 -8.55 -6.55
N ARG A 89 14.28 -7.60 -7.10
CA ARG A 89 14.55 -7.01 -8.41
C ARG A 89 14.32 -5.51 -8.37
N LYS A 90 15.07 -4.80 -9.21
CA LYS A 90 14.79 -3.41 -9.55
C LYS A 90 14.13 -3.36 -10.92
N ILE A 91 12.94 -2.77 -11.00
CA ILE A 91 12.12 -2.74 -12.22
C ILE A 91 11.84 -1.30 -12.64
N SER A 92 11.58 -1.07 -13.94
CA SER A 92 11.06 0.21 -14.41
C SER A 92 9.59 0.37 -14.03
N SER A 93 9.24 1.50 -13.43
CA SER A 93 7.84 1.87 -13.19
C SER A 93 7.25 2.57 -14.42
N LEU A 94 5.96 2.34 -14.70
CA LEU A 94 5.21 2.94 -15.81
C LEU A 94 5.22 4.49 -15.79
N GLY A 95 5.48 5.10 -14.64
CA GLY A 95 5.52 6.56 -14.45
C GLY A 95 6.88 7.22 -14.64
N GLY A 96 7.90 6.49 -15.10
CA GLY A 96 9.28 6.98 -15.17
C GLY A 96 9.95 6.90 -13.81
N GLY A 97 10.84 5.93 -13.65
CA GLY A 97 11.55 5.67 -12.40
C GLY A 97 11.86 4.20 -12.22
N ALA A 98 12.61 3.88 -11.17
CA ALA A 98 12.90 2.51 -10.78
C ALA A 98 12.24 2.19 -9.44
N MET A 99 11.69 0.98 -9.33
CA MET A 99 11.05 0.48 -8.13
C MET A 99 11.74 -0.78 -7.67
N ASP A 100 12.01 -0.88 -6.37
CA ASP A 100 12.50 -2.10 -5.73
C ASP A 100 11.31 -3.00 -5.39
N VAL A 101 11.39 -4.25 -5.79
CA VAL A 101 10.32 -5.23 -5.58
C VAL A 101 10.86 -6.57 -5.10
N PHE A 102 10.07 -7.29 -4.32
CA PHE A 102 10.29 -8.68 -3.94
C PHE A 102 9.30 -9.59 -4.64
N LEU A 103 9.81 -10.53 -5.42
CA LEU A 103 9.05 -11.52 -6.18
C LEU A 103 9.03 -12.86 -5.45
N GLU A 104 7.85 -13.44 -5.26
CA GLU A 104 7.66 -14.73 -4.59
C GLU A 104 8.00 -15.89 -5.54
N GLY A 105 9.30 -16.15 -5.72
CA GLY A 105 9.83 -17.18 -6.62
C GLY A 105 10.13 -16.69 -8.05
N PRO A 106 10.79 -17.54 -8.86
CA PRO A 106 11.34 -17.16 -10.17
C PRO A 106 10.27 -16.83 -11.23
N GLU A 107 9.09 -17.45 -11.13
CA GLU A 107 7.96 -17.28 -12.05
C GLU A 107 6.97 -16.20 -11.62
N ALA A 108 7.21 -15.54 -10.48
CA ALA A 108 6.32 -14.50 -9.99
C ALA A 108 6.30 -13.31 -10.94
N LYS A 109 5.08 -12.87 -11.28
CA LYS A 109 4.88 -11.71 -12.13
C LYS A 109 5.12 -10.46 -11.29
N VAL A 110 5.69 -9.42 -11.92
CA VAL A 110 5.86 -8.10 -11.29
C VAL A 110 4.55 -7.56 -10.70
N ARG A 111 3.41 -7.81 -11.35
CA ARG A 111 2.08 -7.41 -10.86
C ARG A 111 1.70 -8.05 -9.51
N ASP A 112 2.38 -9.13 -9.14
CA ASP A 112 2.17 -9.96 -7.95
C ASP A 112 3.32 -9.77 -6.95
N ALA A 113 4.07 -8.66 -7.04
CA ALA A 113 5.21 -8.41 -6.17
C ALA A 113 4.82 -7.74 -4.84
N VAL A 114 5.77 -7.74 -3.91
CA VAL A 114 5.80 -6.78 -2.80
C VAL A 114 6.64 -5.58 -3.24
N HIS A 115 6.03 -4.41 -3.32
CA HIS A 115 6.70 -3.16 -3.68
C HIS A 115 7.30 -2.48 -2.47
N VAL A 116 8.50 -1.93 -2.63
CA VAL A 116 9.20 -1.20 -1.57
C VAL A 116 9.10 0.30 -1.81
N LEU A 117 8.58 1.00 -0.82
CA LEU A 117 8.68 2.45 -0.67
C LEU A 117 9.72 2.75 0.41
N PHE A 118 10.47 3.83 0.22
CA PHE A 118 11.46 4.28 1.20
C PHE A 118 10.94 5.44 2.03
N ALA A 119 11.05 5.31 3.35
CA ALA A 119 10.65 6.30 4.34
C ALA A 119 11.51 7.56 4.23
N GLY A 120 10.88 8.73 4.37
CA GLY A 120 11.56 10.01 4.22
C GLY A 120 12.03 10.34 2.80
N GLU A 121 11.66 9.53 1.80
CA GLU A 121 12.01 9.75 0.40
C GLU A 121 10.80 10.07 -0.46
N MET A 122 11.05 10.79 -1.56
CA MET A 122 10.03 11.11 -2.56
C MET A 122 9.75 9.89 -3.44
N VAL A 123 8.47 9.56 -3.68
CA VAL A 123 8.08 8.47 -4.60
C VAL A 123 8.49 8.78 -6.05
N LYS A 124 8.53 10.07 -6.40
CA LYS A 124 9.00 10.60 -7.68
C LYS A 124 9.55 12.03 -7.48
N PRO A 125 10.42 12.55 -8.36
CA PRO A 125 11.09 13.83 -8.15
C PRO A 125 10.15 15.02 -7.92
N ASP A 126 8.96 14.99 -8.50
CA ASP A 126 7.93 16.05 -8.43
C ASP A 126 6.80 15.72 -7.43
N ALA A 127 6.99 14.75 -6.54
CA ALA A 127 5.98 14.46 -5.51
C ALA A 127 5.75 15.69 -4.61
N ALA A 128 4.58 15.77 -3.98
CA ALA A 128 4.23 16.91 -3.12
C ALA A 128 4.83 16.82 -1.71
N ALA A 129 5.23 15.62 -1.28
CA ALA A 129 5.86 15.37 0.02
C ALA A 129 6.62 14.04 -0.01
N VAL A 130 7.55 13.88 0.94
CA VAL A 130 8.23 12.60 1.20
C VAL A 130 7.27 11.58 1.80
N ASN A 131 7.60 10.29 1.67
CA ASN A 131 6.90 9.23 2.38
C ASN A 131 7.02 9.39 3.90
N ALA A 132 6.05 8.83 4.62
CA ALA A 132 6.02 8.79 6.08
C ALA A 132 7.26 8.13 6.69
N SER A 133 7.45 8.29 8.01
CA SER A 133 8.43 7.49 8.75
C SER A 133 7.86 6.11 9.04
N VAL A 134 8.73 5.09 9.08
CA VAL A 134 8.38 3.75 9.59
C VAL A 134 7.96 3.82 11.07
N ASP A 135 8.41 4.81 11.83
CA ASP A 135 8.04 5.00 13.24
C ASP A 135 6.57 5.40 13.43
N GLU A 136 5.90 5.81 12.36
CA GLU A 136 4.48 6.10 12.37
C GLU A 136 3.62 4.84 12.18
N ALA A 137 4.25 3.66 12.15
CA ALA A 137 3.55 2.39 12.10
C ALA A 137 2.87 2.08 13.43
N VAL A 138 1.65 1.56 13.34
CA VAL A 138 0.84 1.06 14.46
C VAL A 138 0.63 -0.45 14.30
N ASP A 139 0.23 -1.12 15.37
CA ASP A 139 -0.20 -2.51 15.28
C ASP A 139 -1.53 -2.63 14.54
N ALA A 140 -1.66 -3.64 13.68
CA ALA A 140 -2.90 -3.90 12.97
C ALA A 140 -4.03 -4.43 13.91
N GLY A 141 -3.79 -4.47 15.22
CA GLY A 141 -4.71 -5.02 16.23
C GLY A 141 -4.74 -6.55 16.22
N ASP A 142 -5.65 -7.14 16.99
CA ASP A 142 -5.70 -8.58 17.28
C ASP A 142 -5.86 -9.49 16.05
N ALA A 143 -6.25 -8.93 14.90
CA ALA A 143 -6.50 -9.67 13.66
C ALA A 143 -5.34 -9.58 12.63
N GLY A 144 -4.35 -8.72 12.84
CA GLY A 144 -3.29 -8.47 11.88
C GLY A 144 -1.91 -8.66 12.49
N ASP A 145 -1.25 -9.77 12.14
CA ASP A 145 0.15 -10.07 12.51
C ASP A 145 1.16 -9.21 11.72
N PHE A 146 0.84 -7.94 11.44
CA PHE A 146 1.68 -7.03 10.68
C PHE A 146 1.58 -5.59 11.18
N ARG A 147 2.64 -4.82 10.91
CA ARG A 147 2.67 -3.38 11.21
C ARG A 147 1.97 -2.62 10.10
N LEU A 148 1.05 -1.74 10.45
CA LEU A 148 0.25 -0.92 9.53
C LEU A 148 0.65 0.55 9.68
N ILE A 149 0.80 1.31 8.59
CA ILE A 149 1.04 2.74 8.73
C ILE A 149 -0.16 3.45 9.37
N SER A 150 0.09 4.42 10.27
CA SER A 150 -1.00 5.17 10.91
C SER A 150 -1.92 5.85 9.87
N LEU A 151 -3.20 6.00 10.21
CA LEU A 151 -4.17 6.64 9.34
C LEU A 151 -3.76 8.06 8.90
N PRO A 152 -3.28 8.97 9.78
CA PRO A 152 -2.83 10.30 9.34
C PRO A 152 -1.63 10.23 8.37
N ALA A 153 -0.70 9.30 8.58
CA ALA A 153 0.42 9.10 7.67
C ALA A 153 -0.04 8.54 6.31
N LEU A 154 -0.97 7.58 6.31
CA LEU A 154 -1.55 7.05 5.08
C LEU A 154 -2.25 8.15 4.26
N VAL A 155 -3.07 8.97 4.91
CA VAL A 155 -3.77 10.11 4.28
C VAL A 155 -2.75 11.06 3.65
N ARG A 156 -1.68 11.44 4.37
CA ARG A 156 -0.60 12.27 3.81
C ARG A 156 0.04 11.63 2.58
N MET A 157 0.36 10.34 2.62
CA MET A 157 0.95 9.62 1.49
C MET A 157 0.02 9.61 0.26
N LYS A 158 -1.28 9.36 0.46
CA LYS A 158 -2.29 9.36 -0.62
C LYS A 158 -2.49 10.75 -1.21
N LEU A 159 -2.58 11.79 -0.36
CA LEU A 159 -2.65 13.18 -0.79
C LEU A 159 -1.39 13.62 -1.54
N ALA A 160 -0.21 13.13 -1.16
CA ALA A 160 1.05 13.46 -1.83
C ALA A 160 1.14 12.83 -3.23
N ALA A 161 0.73 11.56 -3.37
CA ALA A 161 0.76 10.81 -4.62
C ALA A 161 -0.32 11.26 -5.62
N TRP A 162 -1.54 11.54 -5.14
CA TRP A 162 -2.63 12.18 -5.89
C TRP A 162 -2.97 11.56 -7.24
N ARG A 163 -2.85 10.23 -7.38
CA ARG A 163 -3.34 9.50 -8.56
C ARG A 163 -4.84 9.26 -8.43
N ASP A 164 -5.52 8.90 -9.52
CA ASP A 164 -6.95 8.59 -9.53
C ASP A 164 -7.33 7.58 -8.44
N LYS A 165 -6.55 6.48 -8.33
CA LYS A 165 -6.76 5.48 -7.28
C LYS A 165 -6.55 6.03 -5.86
N ASP A 166 -5.65 7.00 -5.66
CA ASP A 166 -5.43 7.58 -4.33
C ASP A 166 -6.57 8.51 -3.92
N ARG A 167 -7.12 9.30 -4.87
CA ARG A 167 -8.34 10.09 -4.65
C ARG A 167 -9.52 9.21 -4.32
N MET A 168 -9.68 8.13 -5.08
CA MET A 168 -10.68 7.10 -4.80
C MET A 168 -10.54 6.51 -3.38
N HIS A 169 -9.34 6.12 -2.94
CA HIS A 169 -9.13 5.61 -1.58
C HIS A 169 -9.39 6.64 -0.47
N LEU A 170 -9.05 7.90 -0.70
CA LEU A 170 -9.36 8.97 0.25
C LEU A 170 -10.88 9.17 0.39
N ARG A 171 -11.65 9.00 -0.69
CA ARG A 171 -13.11 8.99 -0.64
C ARG A 171 -13.65 7.79 0.13
N ASP A 172 -13.06 6.61 -0.04
CA ASP A 172 -13.47 5.42 0.73
C ASP A 172 -13.28 5.67 2.23
N LEU A 173 -12.14 6.25 2.63
CA LEU A 173 -11.88 6.63 4.02
C LEU A 173 -12.89 7.69 4.52
N ALA A 174 -13.21 8.69 3.70
CA ALA A 174 -14.20 9.71 4.06
C ALA A 174 -15.61 9.13 4.19
N GLY A 175 -16.00 8.23 3.28
CA GLY A 175 -17.32 7.60 3.24
C GLY A 175 -17.63 6.76 4.48
N VAL A 176 -16.60 6.19 5.11
CA VAL A 176 -16.74 5.46 6.39
C VAL A 176 -16.42 6.33 7.62
N GLY A 177 -16.23 7.64 7.45
CA GLY A 177 -15.99 8.58 8.56
C GLY A 177 -14.58 8.54 9.17
N LEU A 178 -13.60 7.95 8.49
CA LEU A 178 -12.19 7.93 8.90
C LEU A 178 -11.41 9.16 8.42
N LEU A 179 -12.00 10.00 7.57
CA LEU A 179 -11.38 11.20 7.03
C LEU A 179 -12.37 12.36 7.06
N ASP A 180 -11.99 13.45 7.71
CA ASP A 180 -12.76 14.69 7.77
C ASP A 180 -11.86 15.93 7.58
N SER A 181 -12.47 17.12 7.64
CA SER A 181 -11.75 18.39 7.47
C SER A 181 -10.81 18.73 8.63
N ALA A 182 -10.96 18.12 9.81
CA ALA A 182 -10.08 18.38 10.94
C ALA A 182 -8.64 17.92 10.63
N LEU A 183 -8.50 16.84 9.85
CA LEU A 183 -7.21 16.33 9.37
C LEU A 183 -6.48 17.26 8.40
N ALA A 184 -7.13 18.31 7.85
CA ALA A 184 -6.44 19.33 7.07
C ALA A 184 -5.50 20.18 7.92
N THR A 185 -5.77 20.28 9.23
CA THR A 185 -4.97 21.08 10.17
C THR A 185 -3.58 20.49 10.30
N GLY A 186 -2.55 21.28 9.93
CA GLY A 186 -1.15 20.85 10.00
C GLY A 186 -0.62 20.14 8.75
N LEU A 187 -1.46 19.97 7.71
CA LEU A 187 -0.97 19.54 6.40
C LEU A 187 -0.25 20.67 5.66
N PRO A 188 0.75 20.35 4.82
CA PRO A 188 1.29 21.31 3.86
C PRO A 188 0.17 21.90 2.98
N PRO A 189 0.25 23.18 2.57
CA PRO A 189 -0.84 23.87 1.87
C PRO A 189 -1.41 23.12 0.68
N LEU A 190 -0.55 22.50 -0.14
CA LEU A 190 -1.01 21.71 -1.30
C LEU A 190 -1.79 20.46 -0.89
N LEU A 191 -1.40 19.79 0.19
CA LEU A 191 -2.09 18.59 0.67
C LEU A 191 -3.42 18.97 1.33
N ALA A 192 -3.46 20.08 2.08
CA ALA A 192 -4.69 20.63 2.65
C ALA A 192 -5.70 20.97 1.54
N ALA A 193 -5.27 21.72 0.51
CA ALA A 193 -6.13 22.07 -0.62
C ALA A 193 -6.66 20.85 -1.38
N ARG A 194 -5.83 19.80 -1.52
CA ARG A 194 -6.24 18.52 -2.10
C ARG A 194 -7.32 17.82 -1.26
N LEU A 195 -7.14 17.78 0.06
CA LEU A 195 -8.12 17.20 0.97
C LEU A 195 -9.45 17.96 0.92
N GLU A 196 -9.40 19.29 1.03
CA GLU A 196 -10.58 20.15 0.93
C GLU A 196 -11.33 19.97 -0.38
N PHE A 197 -10.60 19.95 -1.51
CA PHE A 197 -11.18 19.68 -2.82
C PHE A 197 -11.90 18.32 -2.85
N LEU A 198 -11.30 17.28 -2.30
CA LEU A 198 -11.87 15.94 -2.30
C LEU A 198 -13.14 15.86 -1.43
N LEU A 199 -13.13 16.46 -0.25
CA LEU A 199 -14.28 16.49 0.66
C LEU A 199 -15.43 17.32 0.10
N ALA A 200 -15.12 18.40 -0.64
CA ALA A 200 -16.13 19.21 -1.32
C ALA A 200 -16.72 18.51 -2.56
N ASN A 201 -16.00 17.56 -3.17
CA ASN A 201 -16.39 16.86 -4.39
C ASN A 201 -16.29 15.33 -4.20
N PRO A 202 -17.20 14.74 -3.39
CA PRO A 202 -17.15 13.32 -3.04
C PRO A 202 -17.41 12.38 -4.24
N GLU A 203 -18.00 12.88 -5.33
CA GLU A 203 -18.36 12.10 -6.52
C GLU A 203 -17.39 12.27 -7.72
N ASP A 204 -16.44 13.22 -7.68
CA ASP A 204 -15.57 13.60 -8.83
C ASP A 204 -14.17 12.95 -8.83
#